data_AF-A0A7G6YUP9-F1
#
_entry.id   AF-A0A7G6YUP9-F1
#
_cell.length_a   1.000
_cell.length_b   1.000
_cell.length_c   1.000
_cell.angle_alpha   90.00
_cell.angle_beta   90.00
_cell.angle_gamma   90.00
#
_symmetry.space_group_name_H-M   'P 1'
#
loop_
_entity.id
_entity.type
_entity.pdbx_description
1 polymer ?
#
loop_
_entity_poly.entity_id
_entity_poly.type
_entity_poly.pdbx_seq_one_letter_code
_entity_poly.pdbx_strand_id
1 'polypeptide(L)'
;MKNLLAAVSLTCWASFGLLPVARAQSTTAPYRVLSTIPIRGDGGWDFLTTDPAGERLYVAHGTQTEVIDLKTKRLLGTIPNTPGVHGVAVVPSANRGYVSCGRNNTCIVFDLKTLRNLGTISTGPKPDAMLYDAYSKRVFAFSNDGGQSTVINATTGKVVGTAELGGDAEVPATDGKGHLFVNLEDKSEVVEVDTRSLAVLHRYSLASGNAPTGLAFDAHANRLFSGCANEQLVVTDSKTGKQMAVLPIGKGVDGVAFDPTSGNVLSFNGGDGTITVIHQDSPTAYRVVATVPTAPGARTVAENPKTHHFYTCTADLGPAPAATVDNPKPRPSIVPGTFRVLEIGK
;
A
#
# COMPACT_ATOMS: atom_id res chain seq x y z
N MET A 1 -26.21 -64.21 -63.86
CA MET A 1 -25.91 -65.18 -62.78
C MET A 1 -24.46 -64.93 -62.34
N LYS A 2 -24.25 -63.98 -61.43
CA LYS A 2 -23.90 -64.20 -60.00
C LYS A 2 -22.51 -64.83 -59.80
N ASN A 3 -21.46 -64.01 -59.62
CA ASN A 3 -20.66 -63.89 -58.39
C ASN A 3 -19.29 -63.25 -58.68
N LEU A 4 -19.15 -61.98 -58.27
CA LEU A 4 -17.88 -61.23 -58.23
C LEU A 4 -17.40 -61.26 -56.77
N LEU A 5 -16.22 -61.84 -56.51
CA LEU A 5 -15.56 -61.82 -55.21
C LEU A 5 -14.86 -60.46 -55.02
N ALA A 6 -15.39 -59.63 -54.12
CA ALA A 6 -14.75 -58.39 -53.70
C ALA A 6 -13.97 -58.62 -52.39
N ALA A 7 -12.68 -58.27 -52.43
CA ALA A 7 -11.77 -58.33 -51.29
C ALA A 7 -12.12 -57.25 -50.26
N VAL A 8 -12.26 -57.66 -48.99
CA VAL A 8 -12.43 -56.76 -47.86
C VAL A 8 -11.03 -56.36 -47.38
N SER A 9 -10.69 -55.07 -47.51
CA SER A 9 -9.53 -54.47 -46.84
C SER A 9 -9.97 -53.94 -45.48
N LEU A 10 -9.36 -54.46 -44.40
CA LEU A 10 -9.54 -53.95 -43.04
C LEU A 10 -8.56 -52.79 -42.83
N THR A 11 -9.04 -51.56 -42.84
CA THR A 11 -8.27 -50.39 -42.39
C THR A 11 -8.46 -50.21 -40.88
N CYS A 12 -7.41 -50.52 -40.11
CA CYS A 12 -7.33 -50.21 -38.68
C CYS A 12 -7.22 -48.68 -38.48
N TRP A 13 -8.27 -48.06 -37.96
CA TRP A 13 -8.17 -46.72 -37.37
C TRP A 13 -7.58 -46.82 -35.97
N ALA A 14 -6.32 -46.40 -35.81
CA ALA A 14 -5.72 -46.20 -34.50
C ALA A 14 -6.23 -44.89 -33.90
N SER A 15 -7.20 -44.98 -33.00
CA SER A 15 -7.65 -43.85 -32.18
C SER A 15 -6.57 -43.51 -31.15
N PHE A 16 -5.73 -42.51 -31.44
CA PHE A 16 -4.86 -41.92 -30.43
C PHE A 16 -5.72 -41.15 -29.42
N GLY A 17 -6.03 -41.79 -28.29
CA GLY A 17 -6.66 -41.13 -27.16
C GLY A 17 -5.73 -40.06 -26.60
N LEU A 18 -6.12 -38.79 -26.72
CA LEU A 18 -5.52 -37.67 -25.98
C LEU A 18 -5.78 -37.91 -24.49
N LEU A 19 -4.76 -38.36 -23.77
CA LEU A 19 -4.77 -38.36 -22.32
C LEU A 19 -4.86 -36.91 -21.83
N PRO A 20 -5.77 -36.57 -20.89
CA PRO A 20 -5.81 -35.25 -20.30
C PRO A 20 -4.52 -35.05 -19.52
N VAL A 21 -3.70 -34.08 -19.94
CA VAL A 21 -2.57 -33.61 -19.15
C VAL A 21 -3.16 -32.94 -17.90
N ALA A 22 -3.13 -33.65 -16.78
CA ALA A 22 -3.44 -33.08 -15.47
C ALA A 22 -2.44 -31.96 -15.21
N ARG A 23 -2.88 -30.71 -15.36
CA ARG A 23 -2.08 -29.54 -15.02
C ARG A 23 -1.91 -29.55 -13.51
N ALA A 24 -0.72 -29.89 -13.02
CA ALA A 24 -0.39 -29.78 -11.61
C ALA A 24 -0.71 -28.35 -11.16
N GLN A 25 -1.71 -28.20 -10.29
CA GLN A 25 -1.94 -26.93 -9.62
C GLN A 25 -0.71 -26.68 -8.75
N SER A 26 0.10 -25.69 -9.13
CA SER A 26 1.13 -25.15 -8.26
C SER A 26 0.43 -24.64 -7.01
N THR A 27 0.48 -25.42 -5.93
CA THR A 27 0.06 -24.97 -4.61
C THR A 27 1.12 -23.99 -4.13
N THR A 28 1.00 -22.73 -4.57
CA THR A 28 1.80 -21.65 -4.02
C THR A 28 1.55 -21.60 -2.52
N ALA A 29 2.61 -21.59 -1.73
CA ALA A 29 2.51 -21.55 -0.28
C ALA A 29 1.67 -20.33 0.17
N PRO A 30 0.83 -20.47 1.21
CA PRO A 30 -0.05 -19.40 1.64
C PRO A 30 0.73 -18.29 2.34
N TYR A 31 0.24 -17.05 2.20
CA TYR A 31 0.75 -15.94 3.00
C TYR A 31 0.57 -16.20 4.49
N ARG A 32 1.58 -15.84 5.28
CA ARG A 32 1.58 -15.91 6.75
C ARG A 32 2.52 -14.87 7.33
N VAL A 33 2.41 -14.63 8.64
CA VAL A 33 3.46 -13.92 9.39
C VAL A 33 4.72 -14.80 9.41
N LEU A 34 5.80 -14.30 8.80
CA LEU A 34 7.09 -14.97 8.73
C LEU A 34 7.96 -14.68 9.94
N SER A 35 7.95 -13.42 10.38
CA SER A 35 8.72 -12.99 11.55
C SER A 35 8.16 -11.73 12.18
N THR A 36 8.63 -11.47 13.40
CA THR A 36 8.30 -10.30 14.19
C THR A 36 9.58 -9.59 14.60
N ILE A 37 9.61 -8.28 14.40
CA ILE A 37 10.74 -7.42 14.75
C ILE A 37 10.29 -6.50 15.89
N PRO A 38 10.71 -6.77 17.15
CA PRO A 38 10.33 -5.92 18.27
C PRO A 38 11.00 -4.55 18.17
N ILE A 39 10.23 -3.50 18.42
CA ILE A 39 10.70 -2.11 18.46
C ILE A 39 10.34 -1.56 19.85
N ARG A 40 11.29 -0.85 20.46
CA ARG A 40 11.04 -0.25 21.78
C ARG A 40 10.18 1.01 21.66
N GLY A 41 9.31 1.22 22.64
CA GLY A 41 8.51 2.43 22.78
C GLY A 41 7.01 2.14 22.76
N ASP A 42 6.25 3.12 23.23
CA ASP A 42 4.81 3.01 23.52
C ASP A 42 3.99 4.01 22.69
N GLY A 43 4.61 4.57 21.64
CA GLY A 43 4.00 5.58 20.77
C GLY A 43 3.02 4.96 19.79
N GLY A 44 2.08 5.77 19.30
CA GLY A 44 1.26 5.39 18.15
C GLY A 44 2.10 5.18 16.89
N TRP A 45 1.57 4.48 15.90
CA TRP A 45 2.25 4.22 14.63
C TRP A 45 1.34 4.51 13.45
N ASP A 46 1.97 4.58 12.28
CA ASP A 46 1.25 4.73 11.02
C ASP A 46 1.97 4.05 9.85
N PHE A 47 2.40 4.79 8.82
CA PHE A 47 3.01 4.19 7.62
C PHE A 47 4.35 3.51 7.87
N LEU A 48 4.64 2.58 6.97
CA LEU A 48 5.96 2.02 6.75
C LEU A 48 6.40 2.33 5.31
N THR A 49 7.70 2.36 5.07
CA THR A 49 8.24 2.52 3.71
C THR A 49 9.51 1.69 3.55
N THR A 50 9.56 0.88 2.50
CA THR A 50 10.76 0.11 2.14
C THR A 50 11.69 0.97 1.28
N ASP A 51 12.99 0.84 1.53
CA ASP A 51 14.06 1.19 0.60
C ASP A 51 14.78 -0.11 0.22
N PRO A 52 14.33 -0.80 -0.84
CA PRO A 52 14.95 -2.05 -1.25
C PRO A 52 16.40 -1.89 -1.70
N ALA A 53 16.80 -0.70 -2.17
CA ALA A 53 18.17 -0.43 -2.61
C ALA A 53 19.12 -0.30 -1.42
N GLY A 54 18.67 0.36 -0.35
CA GLY A 54 19.40 0.50 0.91
C GLY A 54 19.22 -0.66 1.89
N GLU A 55 18.39 -1.66 1.58
CA GLU A 55 17.96 -2.76 2.47
C GLU A 55 17.36 -2.25 3.79
N ARG A 56 16.49 -1.23 3.71
CA ARG A 56 15.93 -0.56 4.89
C ARG A 56 14.41 -0.52 4.90
N LEU A 57 13.87 -0.46 6.11
CA LEU A 57 12.46 -0.19 6.38
C LEU A 57 12.38 1.00 7.33
N TYR A 58 11.59 2.01 6.94
CA TYR A 58 11.29 3.18 7.75
C TYR A 58 9.91 2.99 8.37
N VAL A 59 9.77 3.25 9.67
CA VAL A 59 8.52 3.01 10.42
C VAL A 59 8.18 4.25 11.24
N ALA A 60 7.01 4.84 10.98
CA ALA A 60 6.50 5.94 11.79
C ALA A 60 6.07 5.46 13.18
N HIS A 61 6.64 6.05 14.23
CA HIS A 61 6.40 5.62 15.61
C HIS A 61 6.54 6.79 16.61
N GLY A 62 5.42 7.23 17.16
CA GLY A 62 5.33 8.28 18.17
C GLY A 62 5.70 9.64 17.62
N THR A 63 6.93 10.08 17.94
CA THR A 63 7.50 11.35 17.48
C THR A 63 8.85 11.16 16.78
N GLN A 64 9.07 9.95 16.25
CA GLN A 64 10.28 9.57 15.54
C GLN A 64 9.98 8.57 14.42
N THR A 65 10.90 8.44 13.48
CA THR A 65 10.90 7.34 12.51
C THR A 65 11.99 6.34 12.88
N GLU A 66 11.61 5.08 13.05
CA GLU A 66 12.54 3.97 13.22
C GLU A 66 13.12 3.56 11.87
N VAL A 67 14.40 3.21 11.82
CA VAL A 67 15.05 2.69 10.60
C VAL A 67 15.59 1.31 10.89
N ILE A 68 15.06 0.31 10.20
CA ILE A 68 15.35 -1.11 10.39
C ILE A 68 16.13 -1.63 9.20
N ASP A 69 17.17 -2.41 9.46
CA ASP A 69 17.87 -3.18 8.45
C ASP A 69 17.04 -4.42 8.10
N LEU A 70 16.62 -4.54 6.84
CA LEU A 70 15.75 -5.62 6.37
C LEU A 70 16.44 -6.97 6.35
N LYS A 71 17.78 -7.01 6.25
CA LYS A 71 18.56 -8.25 6.18
C LYS A 71 18.76 -8.88 7.55
N THR A 72 19.16 -8.07 8.51
CA THR A 72 19.46 -8.47 9.89
C THR A 72 18.24 -8.36 10.81
N LYS A 73 17.20 -7.63 10.38
CA LYS A 73 15.98 -7.35 11.15
C LYS A 73 16.27 -6.63 12.46
N ARG A 74 17.23 -5.69 12.44
CA ARG A 74 17.66 -4.91 13.61
C ARG A 74 17.48 -3.42 13.36
N LEU A 75 17.23 -2.69 14.44
CA LEU A 75 17.21 -1.23 14.41
C LEU A 75 18.61 -0.69 14.07
N LEU A 76 18.70 0.11 13.01
CA LEU A 76 19.89 0.85 12.61
C LEU A 76 19.99 2.19 13.33
N GLY A 77 18.84 2.81 13.61
CA GLY A 77 18.76 4.09 14.29
C GLY A 77 17.38 4.71 14.14
N THR A 78 17.28 5.98 14.52
CA THR A 78 16.04 6.74 14.53
C THR A 78 16.22 8.11 13.91
N ILE A 79 15.18 8.63 13.28
CA ILE A 79 15.07 10.04 12.88
C ILE A 79 14.18 10.72 13.93
N PRO A 80 14.74 11.47 14.89
CA PRO A 80 13.98 12.05 15.99
C PRO A 80 13.28 13.36 15.58
N ASN A 81 12.44 13.87 16.48
CA ASN A 81 11.77 15.17 16.36
C ASN A 81 10.85 15.29 15.14
N THR A 82 10.08 14.23 14.88
CA THR A 82 9.05 14.19 13.83
C THR A 82 7.66 14.16 14.49
N PRO A 83 7.17 15.29 15.03
CA PRO A 83 5.93 15.32 15.81
C PRO A 83 4.70 15.00 14.92
N GLY A 84 3.95 13.96 15.29
CA GLY A 84 2.85 13.47 14.45
C GLY A 84 3.37 12.88 13.15
N VAL A 85 4.37 12.01 13.25
CA VAL A 85 4.96 11.33 12.10
C VAL A 85 3.96 10.39 11.44
N HIS A 86 3.90 10.44 10.11
CA HIS A 86 3.04 9.59 9.30
C HIS A 86 3.84 8.87 8.21
N GLY A 87 4.03 9.48 7.03
CA GLY A 87 4.71 8.91 5.87
C GLY A 87 6.19 9.25 5.74
N VAL A 88 6.91 8.41 4.99
CA VAL A 88 8.32 8.65 4.60
C VAL A 88 8.48 8.47 3.09
N ALA A 89 9.09 9.45 2.41
CA ALA A 89 9.56 9.28 1.04
C ALA A 89 11.08 9.19 1.01
N VAL A 90 11.63 8.17 0.34
CA VAL A 90 13.08 7.94 0.23
C VAL A 90 13.57 8.22 -1.18
N VAL A 91 14.69 8.93 -1.29
CA VAL A 91 15.27 9.37 -2.56
C VAL A 91 16.75 8.98 -2.60
N PRO A 92 17.08 7.70 -2.89
CA PRO A 92 18.46 7.22 -2.90
C PRO A 92 19.38 8.01 -3.84
N SER A 93 18.87 8.44 -5.00
CA SER A 93 19.60 9.23 -5.99
C SER A 93 20.06 10.60 -5.48
N ALA A 94 19.42 11.13 -4.44
CA ALA A 94 19.77 12.39 -3.78
C ALA A 94 20.40 12.18 -2.39
N ASN A 95 20.52 10.93 -1.91
CA ASN A 95 20.89 10.60 -0.53
C ASN A 95 20.01 11.31 0.52
N ARG A 96 18.72 11.50 0.21
CA ARG A 96 17.77 12.21 1.06
C ARG A 96 16.53 11.37 1.34
N GLY A 97 15.94 11.55 2.51
CA GLY A 97 14.58 11.14 2.81
C GLY A 97 13.77 12.31 3.36
N TYR A 98 12.45 12.15 3.35
CA TYR A 98 11.47 13.18 3.69
C TYR A 98 10.40 12.56 4.58
N VAL A 99 10.14 13.15 5.74
CA VAL A 99 9.19 12.65 6.74
C VAL A 99 8.11 13.68 6.98
N SER A 100 6.83 13.31 6.81
CA SER A 100 5.72 14.18 7.17
C SER A 100 5.55 14.28 8.68
N CYS A 101 5.22 15.49 9.15
CA CYS A 101 4.98 15.81 10.55
C CYS A 101 3.62 16.52 10.65
N GLY A 102 2.57 15.71 10.80
CA GLY A 102 1.17 16.14 10.79
C GLY A 102 0.80 17.11 11.91
N ARG A 103 1.49 17.05 13.06
CA ARG A 103 1.15 17.87 14.24
C ARG A 103 1.56 19.34 14.11
N ASN A 104 2.59 19.63 13.32
CA ASN A 104 3.14 20.98 13.19
C ASN A 104 3.22 21.47 11.74
N ASN A 105 2.58 20.76 10.80
CA ASN A 105 2.51 21.12 9.38
C ASN A 105 3.90 21.30 8.74
N THR A 106 4.78 20.33 8.98
CA THR A 106 6.13 20.33 8.41
C THR A 106 6.52 19.01 7.77
N CYS A 107 7.57 19.06 6.96
CA CYS A 107 8.31 17.91 6.45
C CYS A 107 9.77 18.02 6.92
N ILE A 108 10.28 16.99 7.59
CA ILE A 108 11.71 16.88 7.93
C ILE A 108 12.46 16.24 6.77
N VAL A 109 13.55 16.86 6.33
CA VAL A 109 14.48 16.28 5.37
C VAL A 109 15.62 15.65 6.14
N PHE A 110 16.02 14.43 5.81
CA PHE A 110 17.14 13.75 6.46
C PHE A 110 18.10 13.11 5.46
N ASP A 111 19.35 12.91 5.89
CA ASP A 111 20.37 12.21 5.13
C ASP A 111 20.18 10.69 5.27
N LEU A 112 20.07 9.96 4.16
CA LEU A 112 19.79 8.53 4.23
C LEU A 112 20.92 7.80 4.96
N LYS A 113 22.19 8.09 4.70
CA LYS A 113 23.31 7.35 5.30
C LYS A 113 23.43 7.55 6.80
N THR A 114 23.33 8.79 7.26
CA THR A 114 23.62 9.21 8.65
C THR A 114 22.37 9.39 9.50
N LEU A 115 21.17 9.38 8.89
CA LEU A 115 19.87 9.65 9.51
C LEU A 115 19.74 11.05 10.14
N ARG A 116 20.69 11.95 9.85
CA ARG A 116 20.70 13.30 10.41
C ARG A 116 19.70 14.19 9.69
N ASN A 117 19.02 15.05 10.47
CA ASN A 117 18.18 16.11 9.95
C ASN A 117 19.02 17.10 9.12
N LEU A 118 18.56 17.39 7.91
CA LEU A 118 19.15 18.30 6.93
C LEU A 118 18.38 19.62 6.79
N GLY A 119 17.18 19.69 7.36
CA GLY A 119 16.31 20.87 7.34
C GLY A 119 14.84 20.52 7.53
N THR A 120 14.05 21.55 7.75
CA THR A 120 12.60 21.49 7.90
C THR A 120 11.95 22.32 6.80
N ILE A 121 10.90 21.79 6.19
CA ILE A 121 10.11 22.43 5.15
C ILE A 121 8.70 22.64 5.70
N SER A 122 8.14 23.84 5.57
CA SER A 122 6.72 24.08 5.85
C SER A 122 5.85 23.44 4.77
N THR A 123 4.76 22.80 5.18
CA THR A 123 3.80 22.16 4.28
C THR A 123 2.41 22.76 4.44
N GLY A 124 1.46 22.22 3.67
CA GLY A 124 0.05 22.29 3.99
C GLY A 124 -0.31 21.72 5.36
N PRO A 125 -1.57 21.90 5.79
CA PRO A 125 -2.05 21.34 7.05
C PRO A 125 -1.94 19.82 7.05
N LYS A 126 -1.68 19.24 8.23
CA LYS A 126 -1.70 17.79 8.50
C LYS A 126 -1.10 16.93 7.38
N PRO A 127 0.18 17.13 7.01
CA PRO A 127 0.84 16.24 6.05
C PRO A 127 0.84 14.81 6.59
N ASP A 128 0.42 13.87 5.75
CA ASP A 128 0.15 12.49 6.11
C ASP A 128 1.01 11.55 5.25
N ALA A 129 0.47 10.98 4.17
CA ALA A 129 1.23 10.16 3.25
C ALA A 129 2.32 10.95 2.49
N MET A 130 3.39 10.26 2.13
CA MET A 130 4.52 10.79 1.37
C MET A 130 4.84 9.88 0.19
N LEU A 131 5.07 10.44 -0.99
CA LEU A 131 5.50 9.67 -2.16
C LEU A 131 6.59 10.39 -2.94
N TYR A 132 7.61 9.64 -3.35
CA TYR A 132 8.61 10.10 -4.31
C TYR A 132 8.26 9.62 -5.71
N ASP A 133 8.07 10.55 -6.64
CA ASP A 133 7.94 10.25 -8.06
C ASP A 133 9.27 10.46 -8.79
N ALA A 134 9.81 9.37 -9.32
CA ALA A 134 11.08 9.37 -10.03
C ALA A 134 11.00 10.08 -11.40
N TYR A 135 9.82 10.12 -12.03
CA TYR A 135 9.63 10.73 -13.35
C TYR A 135 9.79 12.25 -13.33
N SER A 136 9.18 12.92 -12.34
CA SER A 136 9.28 14.36 -12.11
C SER A 136 10.41 14.75 -11.16
N LYS A 137 11.01 13.78 -10.45
CA LYS A 137 11.99 13.96 -9.38
C LYS A 137 11.46 14.84 -8.25
N ARG A 138 10.21 14.60 -7.86
CA ARG A 138 9.50 15.35 -6.83
C ARG A 138 9.02 14.45 -5.72
N VAL A 139 8.98 15.00 -4.51
CA VAL A 139 8.33 14.41 -3.35
C VAL A 139 7.03 15.14 -3.12
N PHE A 140 5.97 14.38 -2.92
CA PHE A 140 4.63 14.87 -2.63
C PHE A 140 4.33 14.59 -1.17
N ALA A 141 3.98 15.64 -0.43
CA ALA A 141 3.49 15.57 0.93
C ALA A 141 1.98 15.83 0.91
N PHE A 142 1.22 14.73 0.95
CA PHE A 142 -0.24 14.75 0.85
C PHE A 142 -0.83 15.17 2.18
N SER A 143 -1.78 16.10 2.15
CA SER A 143 -2.45 16.55 3.35
C SER A 143 -3.76 15.80 3.57
N ASN A 144 -3.93 15.22 4.77
CA ASN A 144 -5.19 14.63 5.23
C ASN A 144 -6.12 15.68 5.87
N ASP A 145 -5.94 16.94 5.47
CA ASP A 145 -6.77 18.10 5.81
C ASP A 145 -6.45 19.18 4.77
N GLY A 146 -7.41 20.06 4.43
CA GLY A 146 -7.16 21.22 3.59
C GLY A 146 -6.93 20.94 2.10
N GLY A 147 -7.12 19.71 1.60
CA GLY A 147 -7.38 19.48 0.19
C GLY A 147 -6.20 19.60 -0.78
N GLN A 148 -4.95 19.46 -0.33
CA GLN A 148 -3.78 19.76 -1.16
C GLN A 148 -2.59 18.80 -0.93
N SER A 149 -1.59 18.89 -1.81
CA SER A 149 -0.27 18.30 -1.60
C SER A 149 0.82 19.34 -1.78
N THR A 150 1.72 19.48 -0.80
CA THR A 150 2.94 20.27 -0.97
C THR A 150 3.93 19.49 -1.83
N VAL A 151 4.50 20.12 -2.85
CA VAL A 151 5.38 19.45 -3.81
C VAL A 151 6.80 19.97 -3.68
N ILE A 152 7.74 19.06 -3.46
CA ILE A 152 9.12 19.36 -3.09
C ILE A 152 10.06 18.80 -4.17
N ASN A 153 11.04 19.57 -4.61
CA ASN A 153 12.13 19.07 -5.43
C ASN A 153 12.99 18.09 -4.61
N ALA A 154 13.07 16.84 -5.06
CA ALA A 154 13.65 15.74 -4.31
C ALA A 154 15.18 15.83 -4.09
N THR A 155 15.88 16.67 -4.86
CA THR A 155 17.32 16.86 -4.73
C THR A 155 17.66 18.07 -3.87
N THR A 156 16.94 19.17 -4.06
CA THR A 156 17.25 20.46 -3.41
C THR A 156 16.47 20.69 -2.12
N GLY A 157 15.37 19.97 -1.89
CA GLY A 157 14.48 20.20 -0.75
C GLY A 157 13.67 21.49 -0.85
N LYS A 158 13.62 22.15 -2.02
CA LYS A 158 12.81 23.36 -2.22
C LYS A 158 11.37 22.99 -2.59
N VAL A 159 10.40 23.70 -2.03
CA VAL A 159 9.01 23.64 -2.51
C VAL A 159 8.95 24.18 -3.93
N VAL A 160 8.34 23.43 -4.85
CA VAL A 160 8.19 23.78 -6.27
C VAL A 160 6.74 24.05 -6.66
N GLY A 161 5.79 23.85 -5.75
CA GLY A 161 4.39 24.16 -5.95
C GLY A 161 3.49 23.41 -4.99
N THR A 162 2.20 23.56 -5.21
CA THR A 162 1.11 22.86 -4.52
C THR A 162 0.23 22.21 -5.57
N ALA A 163 -0.18 20.96 -5.35
CA ALA A 163 -1.22 20.30 -6.13
C ALA A 163 -2.55 20.42 -5.37
N GLU A 164 -3.55 21.05 -5.99
CA GLU A 164 -4.88 21.27 -5.40
C GLU A 164 -5.76 20.02 -5.65
N LEU A 165 -5.92 19.18 -4.65
CA LEU A 165 -6.60 17.88 -4.76
C LEU A 165 -8.10 18.00 -4.53
N GLY A 166 -8.53 18.91 -3.64
CA GLY A 166 -9.95 19.18 -3.36
C GLY A 166 -10.60 18.24 -2.35
N GLY A 167 -9.83 17.47 -1.59
CA GLY A 167 -10.29 16.58 -0.51
C GLY A 167 -9.15 16.02 0.34
N ASP A 168 -9.49 15.34 1.42
CA ASP A 168 -8.55 14.82 2.41
C ASP A 168 -7.83 13.61 1.82
N ALA A 169 -6.55 13.81 1.50
CA ALA A 169 -5.74 12.80 0.83
C ALA A 169 -5.21 11.76 1.81
N GLU A 170 -5.27 10.50 1.38
CA GLU A 170 -4.66 9.37 2.09
C GLU A 170 -3.56 8.72 1.23
N VAL A 171 -3.61 7.40 1.05
CA VAL A 171 -2.53 6.62 0.45
C VAL A 171 -2.47 6.89 -1.06
N PRO A 172 -1.31 7.34 -1.59
CA PRO A 172 -1.11 7.55 -3.01
C PRO A 172 -0.53 6.29 -3.68
N ALA A 173 -0.72 6.19 -5.00
CA ALA A 173 -0.03 5.26 -5.88
C ALA A 173 0.51 5.99 -7.13
N THR A 174 1.48 5.40 -7.82
CA THR A 174 2.06 5.97 -9.05
C THR A 174 2.22 4.92 -10.14
N ASP A 175 2.09 5.36 -11.39
CA ASP A 175 2.45 4.55 -12.56
C ASP A 175 3.95 4.63 -12.93
N GLY A 176 4.71 5.48 -12.24
CA GLY A 176 6.13 5.75 -12.50
C GLY A 176 6.41 6.49 -13.82
N LYS A 177 5.37 6.99 -14.49
CA LYS A 177 5.44 7.69 -15.79
C LYS A 177 4.89 9.11 -15.71
N GLY A 178 4.65 9.59 -14.50
CA GLY A 178 4.24 10.95 -14.22
C GLY A 178 2.77 11.10 -13.83
N HIS A 179 2.04 10.00 -13.65
CA HIS A 179 0.69 10.00 -13.12
C HIS A 179 0.69 9.49 -11.67
N LEU A 180 0.05 10.26 -10.80
CA LEU A 180 -0.22 9.90 -9.42
C LEU A 180 -1.71 9.69 -9.23
N PHE A 181 -2.07 8.67 -8.49
CA PHE A 181 -3.44 8.38 -8.08
C PHE A 181 -3.52 8.53 -6.56
N VAL A 182 -4.54 9.19 -6.06
CA VAL A 182 -4.68 9.46 -4.62
C VAL A 182 -6.12 9.27 -4.20
N ASN A 183 -6.35 8.43 -3.19
CA ASN A 183 -7.66 8.34 -2.55
C ASN A 183 -7.95 9.65 -1.79
N LEU A 184 -9.18 10.16 -1.95
CA LEU A 184 -9.71 11.25 -1.13
C LEU A 184 -10.81 10.71 -0.23
N GLU A 185 -10.53 10.61 1.07
CA GLU A 185 -11.41 9.96 2.05
C GLU A 185 -12.79 10.61 2.11
N ASP A 186 -12.81 11.93 2.29
CA ASP A 186 -14.02 12.72 2.50
C ASP A 186 -14.90 12.82 1.25
N LYS A 187 -14.34 12.49 0.08
CA LYS A 187 -15.03 12.54 -1.22
C LYS A 187 -15.43 11.17 -1.76
N SER A 188 -14.89 10.08 -1.23
CA SER A 188 -15.11 8.73 -1.78
C SER A 188 -14.74 8.64 -3.27
N GLU A 189 -13.60 9.22 -3.62
CA GLU A 189 -13.07 9.26 -4.98
C GLU A 189 -11.55 9.00 -5.02
N VAL A 190 -11.06 8.70 -6.21
CA VAL A 190 -9.63 8.72 -6.54
C VAL A 190 -9.37 9.85 -7.51
N VAL A 191 -8.36 10.67 -7.26
CA VAL A 191 -7.91 11.69 -8.20
C VAL A 191 -6.64 11.26 -8.91
N GLU A 192 -6.55 11.58 -10.19
CA GLU A 192 -5.33 11.44 -10.98
C GLU A 192 -4.65 12.81 -11.15
N VAL A 193 -3.36 12.88 -10.86
CA VAL A 193 -2.56 14.12 -10.89
C VAL A 193 -1.37 13.95 -11.82
N ASP A 194 -1.17 14.92 -12.73
CA ASP A 194 0.07 15.02 -13.49
C ASP A 194 1.19 15.60 -12.61
N THR A 195 2.25 14.82 -12.44
CA THR A 195 3.35 15.13 -11.52
C THR A 195 4.18 16.37 -11.89
N ARG A 196 4.11 16.84 -13.14
CA ARG A 196 4.92 17.98 -13.62
C ARG A 196 4.15 19.30 -13.56
N SER A 197 2.96 19.32 -14.12
CA SER A 197 2.04 20.46 -14.12
C SER A 197 1.30 20.61 -12.80
N LEU A 198 1.23 19.56 -11.98
CA LEU A 198 0.49 19.50 -10.71
C LEU A 198 -1.03 19.56 -10.87
N ALA A 199 -1.53 19.45 -12.09
CA ALA A 199 -2.95 19.49 -12.38
C ALA A 199 -3.62 18.15 -12.05
N VAL A 200 -4.79 18.22 -11.41
CA VAL A 200 -5.73 17.09 -11.37
C VAL A 200 -6.27 16.88 -12.79
N LEU A 201 -5.98 15.73 -13.38
CA LEU A 201 -6.42 15.35 -14.72
C LEU A 201 -7.82 14.74 -14.69
N HIS A 202 -8.06 13.85 -13.72
CA HIS A 202 -9.29 13.08 -13.62
C HIS A 202 -9.71 12.88 -12.16
N ARG A 203 -11.02 12.67 -11.98
CA ARG A 203 -11.64 12.29 -10.71
C ARG A 203 -12.53 11.08 -10.95
N TYR A 204 -12.36 10.04 -10.14
CA TYR A 204 -13.06 8.77 -10.29
C TYR A 204 -13.83 8.47 -9.01
N SER A 205 -15.16 8.53 -9.08
CA SER A 205 -16.01 8.10 -7.97
C SER A 205 -15.81 6.62 -7.68
N LEU A 206 -15.73 6.26 -6.39
CA LEU A 206 -15.69 4.86 -5.94
C LEU A 206 -17.09 4.26 -5.71
N ALA A 207 -18.13 4.98 -6.13
CA ALA A 207 -19.54 4.59 -6.01
C ALA A 207 -19.93 4.14 -4.59
N SER A 208 -19.91 2.83 -4.33
CA SER A 208 -20.28 2.26 -3.03
C SER A 208 -19.16 2.26 -1.99
N GLY A 209 -17.91 2.48 -2.39
CA GLY A 209 -16.77 2.53 -1.48
C GLY A 209 -16.73 3.85 -0.73
N ASN A 210 -16.73 3.80 0.62
CA ASN A 210 -16.75 4.99 1.46
C ASN A 210 -15.41 5.18 2.17
N ALA A 211 -14.98 6.43 2.34
CA ALA A 211 -13.73 6.79 3.04
C ALA A 211 -12.55 5.88 2.62
N PRO A 212 -12.16 5.94 1.33
CA PRO A 212 -11.07 5.12 0.83
C PRO A 212 -9.74 5.53 1.45
N THR A 213 -9.01 4.57 2.02
CA THR A 213 -7.71 4.78 2.68
C THR A 213 -6.60 4.24 1.80
N GLY A 214 -6.38 2.92 1.84
CA GLY A 214 -5.29 2.24 1.13
C GLY A 214 -5.50 2.19 -0.38
N LEU A 215 -4.40 2.40 -1.12
CA LEU A 215 -4.40 2.37 -2.58
C LEU A 215 -3.21 1.57 -3.10
N ALA A 216 -3.48 0.59 -3.96
CA ALA A 216 -2.46 -0.08 -4.76
C ALA A 216 -2.74 0.07 -6.26
N PHE A 217 -1.70 -0.12 -7.08
CA PHE A 217 -1.78 0.01 -8.52
C PHE A 217 -1.14 -1.18 -9.25
N ASP A 218 -1.89 -1.77 -10.18
CA ASP A 218 -1.37 -2.69 -11.19
C ASP A 218 -1.09 -1.93 -12.49
N ALA A 219 0.20 -1.69 -12.77
CA ALA A 219 0.65 -1.01 -13.98
C ALA A 219 0.46 -1.82 -15.26
N HIS A 220 0.34 -3.15 -15.17
CA HIS A 220 0.14 -4.00 -16.34
C HIS A 220 -1.30 -3.91 -16.85
N ALA A 221 -2.28 -4.05 -15.95
CA ALA A 221 -3.69 -3.95 -16.32
C ALA A 221 -4.30 -2.55 -16.20
N ASN A 222 -3.58 -1.56 -15.62
CA ASN A 222 -4.11 -0.23 -15.29
C ASN A 222 -5.28 -0.35 -14.30
N ARG A 223 -5.02 -0.98 -13.14
CA ARG A 223 -6.02 -1.17 -12.08
C ARG A 223 -5.60 -0.47 -10.81
N LEU A 224 -6.54 0.25 -10.22
CA LEU A 224 -6.46 0.80 -8.89
C LEU A 224 -7.25 -0.09 -7.94
N PHE A 225 -6.70 -0.34 -6.77
CA PHE A 225 -7.32 -1.11 -5.70
C PHE A 225 -7.48 -0.22 -4.47
N SER A 226 -8.68 0.33 -4.28
CA SER A 226 -9.00 1.19 -3.14
C SER A 226 -9.64 0.38 -2.02
N GLY A 227 -8.99 0.33 -0.86
CA GLY A 227 -9.58 -0.20 0.37
C GLY A 227 -10.46 0.86 1.03
N CYS A 228 -11.70 0.51 1.35
CA CYS A 228 -12.71 1.43 1.86
C CYS A 228 -13.16 1.05 3.27
N ALA A 229 -13.46 2.06 4.10
CA ALA A 229 -13.82 1.88 5.51
C ALA A 229 -15.10 1.04 5.72
N ASN A 230 -15.94 0.90 4.69
CA ASN A 230 -17.14 0.07 4.69
C ASN A 230 -16.89 -1.39 4.25
N GLU A 231 -15.70 -1.93 4.54
CA GLU A 231 -15.34 -3.35 4.33
C GLU A 231 -15.37 -3.76 2.84
N GLN A 232 -15.08 -2.81 1.95
CA GLN A 232 -15.02 -3.02 0.49
C GLN A 232 -13.63 -2.73 -0.06
N LEU A 233 -13.19 -3.55 -1.01
CA LEU A 233 -12.11 -3.20 -1.93
C LEU A 233 -12.71 -2.93 -3.31
N VAL A 234 -12.60 -1.68 -3.77
CA VAL A 234 -13.10 -1.24 -5.07
C VAL A 234 -11.97 -1.30 -6.08
N VAL A 235 -12.22 -1.99 -7.20
CA VAL A 235 -11.27 -2.06 -8.32
C VAL A 235 -11.70 -1.10 -9.41
N THR A 236 -10.84 -0.17 -9.79
CA THR A 236 -11.14 0.86 -10.80
C THR A 236 -10.14 0.79 -11.95
N ASP A 237 -10.63 0.89 -13.19
CA ASP A 237 -9.79 1.08 -14.36
C ASP A 237 -9.20 2.51 -14.35
N SER A 238 -7.89 2.62 -14.24
CA SER A 238 -7.22 3.91 -14.02
C SER A 238 -7.20 4.83 -15.23
N LYS A 239 -7.70 4.39 -16.40
CA LYS A 239 -7.76 5.20 -17.62
C LYS A 239 -9.15 5.76 -17.86
N THR A 240 -10.17 5.04 -17.40
CA THR A 240 -11.57 5.34 -17.69
C THR A 240 -12.38 5.69 -16.44
N GLY A 241 -11.85 5.42 -15.25
CA GLY A 241 -12.59 5.53 -13.99
C GLY A 241 -13.68 4.47 -13.81
N LYS A 242 -13.78 3.49 -14.72
CA LYS A 242 -14.81 2.45 -14.65
C LYS A 242 -14.52 1.51 -13.49
N GLN A 243 -15.50 1.31 -12.63
CA GLN A 243 -15.46 0.26 -11.62
C GLN A 243 -15.52 -1.14 -12.26
N MET A 244 -14.52 -1.94 -11.97
CA MET A 244 -14.32 -3.28 -12.53
C MET A 244 -14.83 -4.38 -11.61
N ALA A 245 -14.70 -4.19 -10.30
CA ALA A 245 -15.17 -5.12 -9.27
C ALA A 245 -15.31 -4.41 -7.91
N VAL A 246 -16.09 -5.02 -7.03
CA VAL A 246 -16.12 -4.70 -5.59
C VAL A 246 -16.02 -6.02 -4.85
N LEU A 247 -15.06 -6.11 -3.93
CA LEU A 247 -14.81 -7.34 -3.18
C LEU A 247 -14.93 -7.08 -1.68
N PRO A 248 -15.41 -8.06 -0.90
CA PRO A 248 -15.43 -7.94 0.55
C PRO A 248 -14.00 -8.01 1.10
N ILE A 249 -13.71 -7.16 2.07
CA ILE A 249 -12.50 -7.18 2.90
C ILE A 249 -12.88 -7.13 4.38
N GLY A 250 -11.90 -7.10 5.28
CA GLY A 250 -12.14 -6.99 6.71
C GLY A 250 -12.27 -5.54 7.17
N LYS A 251 -12.59 -5.38 8.45
CA LYS A 251 -12.77 -4.08 9.10
C LYS A 251 -11.46 -3.35 9.32
N GLY A 252 -11.51 -2.02 9.19
CA GLY A 252 -10.40 -1.13 9.53
C GLY A 252 -9.22 -1.27 8.59
N VAL A 253 -9.50 -1.38 7.29
CA VAL A 253 -8.48 -1.30 6.24
C VAL A 253 -7.81 0.08 6.23
N ASP A 254 -6.51 0.08 6.01
CA ASP A 254 -5.72 1.30 5.89
C ASP A 254 -4.65 1.17 4.78
N GLY A 255 -4.04 -0.02 4.69
CA GLY A 255 -3.07 -0.38 3.66
C GLY A 255 -3.62 -1.38 2.65
N VAL A 256 -3.31 -1.15 1.37
CA VAL A 256 -3.50 -2.11 0.29
C VAL A 256 -2.19 -2.23 -0.48
N ALA A 257 -1.79 -3.45 -0.84
CA ALA A 257 -0.62 -3.70 -1.67
C ALA A 257 -0.96 -4.67 -2.82
N PHE A 258 -0.23 -4.57 -3.93
CA PHE A 258 -0.38 -5.45 -5.08
C PHE A 258 0.97 -6.07 -5.43
N ASP A 259 1.06 -7.40 -5.38
CA ASP A 259 2.24 -8.13 -5.85
C ASP A 259 2.04 -8.57 -7.30
N PRO A 260 2.72 -7.93 -8.27
CA PRO A 260 2.55 -8.23 -9.69
C PRO A 260 3.04 -9.63 -10.09
N THR A 261 3.92 -10.26 -9.28
CA THR A 261 4.43 -11.60 -9.63
C THR A 261 3.42 -12.68 -9.37
N SER A 262 2.57 -12.50 -8.35
CA SER A 262 1.50 -13.44 -8.04
C SER A 262 0.11 -12.96 -8.42
N GLY A 263 -0.03 -11.71 -8.91
CA GLY A 263 -1.33 -11.11 -9.21
C GLY A 263 -2.23 -10.99 -7.98
N ASN A 264 -1.64 -10.90 -6.79
CA ASN A 264 -2.38 -10.84 -5.54
C ASN A 264 -2.46 -9.41 -5.04
N VAL A 265 -3.66 -9.00 -4.65
CA VAL A 265 -3.95 -7.80 -3.88
C VAL A 265 -4.11 -8.21 -2.41
N LEU A 266 -3.43 -7.51 -1.52
CA LEU A 266 -3.48 -7.75 -0.08
C LEU A 266 -4.07 -6.51 0.59
N SER A 267 -5.20 -6.67 1.27
CA SER A 267 -5.85 -5.63 2.07
C SER A 267 -5.58 -5.89 3.55
N PHE A 268 -5.02 -4.90 4.25
CA PHE A 268 -4.57 -5.00 5.64
C PHE A 268 -5.64 -4.44 6.58
N ASN A 269 -6.43 -5.33 7.17
CA ASN A 269 -7.63 -5.02 7.94
C ASN A 269 -7.30 -4.97 9.43
N GLY A 270 -6.78 -3.84 9.91
CA GLY A 270 -6.31 -3.74 11.30
C GLY A 270 -7.42 -3.78 12.34
N GLY A 271 -8.68 -3.53 11.97
CA GLY A 271 -9.83 -3.68 12.86
C GLY A 271 -10.08 -5.14 13.25
N ASP A 272 -9.98 -6.04 12.27
CA ASP A 272 -10.14 -7.49 12.49
C ASP A 272 -8.83 -8.21 12.81
N GLY A 273 -7.69 -7.55 12.57
CA GLY A 273 -6.38 -8.19 12.66
C GLY A 273 -6.20 -9.29 11.61
N THR A 274 -6.60 -9.01 10.37
CA THR A 274 -6.48 -9.95 9.25
C THR A 274 -5.92 -9.27 8.01
N ILE A 275 -5.42 -10.08 7.07
CA ILE A 275 -5.19 -9.68 5.69
C ILE A 275 -6.16 -10.44 4.79
N THR A 276 -6.92 -9.72 3.98
CA THR A 276 -7.69 -10.34 2.88
C THR A 276 -6.79 -10.43 1.66
N VAL A 277 -6.59 -11.64 1.13
CA VAL A 277 -5.83 -11.90 -0.10
C VAL A 277 -6.83 -12.11 -1.23
N ILE A 278 -6.74 -11.25 -2.25
CA ILE A 278 -7.55 -11.30 -3.47
C ILE A 278 -6.63 -11.60 -4.64
N HIS A 279 -6.99 -12.58 -5.46
CA HIS A 279 -6.25 -12.87 -6.69
C HIS A 279 -6.95 -12.24 -7.90
N GLN A 280 -6.18 -11.59 -8.76
CA GLN A 280 -6.60 -11.04 -10.04
C GLN A 280 -6.43 -12.11 -11.13
N ASP A 281 -7.50 -12.86 -11.42
CA ASP A 281 -7.50 -13.88 -12.47
C ASP A 281 -7.42 -13.25 -13.88
N SER A 282 -8.00 -12.04 -14.03
CA SER A 282 -7.92 -11.23 -15.24
C SER A 282 -8.13 -9.75 -14.92
N PRO A 283 -7.94 -8.82 -15.86
CA PRO A 283 -8.27 -7.40 -15.64
C PRO A 283 -9.72 -7.14 -15.19
N THR A 284 -10.64 -8.09 -15.31
CA THR A 284 -12.06 -7.93 -14.96
C THR A 284 -12.58 -9.01 -14.01
N ALA A 285 -11.72 -9.94 -13.55
CA ALA A 285 -12.13 -11.07 -12.72
C ALA A 285 -11.20 -11.20 -11.52
N TYR A 286 -11.81 -11.25 -10.34
CA TYR A 286 -11.12 -11.24 -9.05
C TYR A 286 -11.82 -12.19 -8.09
N ARG A 287 -11.07 -12.78 -7.18
CA ARG A 287 -11.63 -13.64 -6.13
C ARG A 287 -10.83 -13.54 -4.84
N VAL A 288 -11.52 -13.59 -3.71
CA VAL A 288 -10.87 -13.77 -2.41
C VAL A 288 -10.30 -15.19 -2.36
N VAL A 289 -9.01 -15.32 -2.05
CA VAL A 289 -8.30 -16.61 -2.02
C VAL A 289 -7.87 -17.02 -0.62
N ALA A 290 -7.75 -16.07 0.30
CA ALA A 290 -7.46 -16.35 1.70
C ALA A 290 -7.83 -15.16 2.59
N THR A 291 -8.11 -15.47 3.86
CA THR A 291 -8.07 -14.51 4.96
C THR A 291 -6.98 -14.98 5.92
N VAL A 292 -5.92 -14.18 6.06
CA VAL A 292 -4.73 -14.54 6.83
C VAL A 292 -4.78 -13.83 8.17
N PRO A 293 -4.68 -14.54 9.31
CA PRO A 293 -4.55 -13.90 10.61
C PRO A 293 -3.28 -13.04 10.68
N THR A 294 -3.40 -11.81 11.17
CA THR A 294 -2.29 -10.94 11.52
C THR A 294 -2.36 -10.56 13.00
N ALA A 295 -2.74 -9.32 13.31
CA ALA A 295 -2.95 -8.82 14.65
C ALA A 295 -3.78 -7.52 14.60
N PRO A 296 -4.66 -7.27 15.58
CA PRO A 296 -5.35 -5.99 15.68
C PRO A 296 -4.37 -4.81 15.59
N GLY A 297 -4.77 -3.74 14.91
CA GLY A 297 -3.95 -2.55 14.66
C GLY A 297 -2.93 -2.65 13.53
N ALA A 298 -2.66 -3.84 12.98
CA ALA A 298 -1.77 -4.05 11.83
C ALA A 298 -2.46 -3.67 10.51
N ARG A 299 -2.49 -2.36 10.22
CA ARG A 299 -3.35 -1.77 9.19
C ARG A 299 -2.63 -1.20 7.98
N THR A 300 -1.44 -0.63 8.13
CA THR A 300 -0.64 -0.08 7.02
C THR A 300 0.31 -1.13 6.46
N VAL A 301 0.83 -0.92 5.25
CA VAL A 301 1.74 -1.87 4.59
C VAL A 301 2.83 -1.17 3.79
N ALA A 302 4.03 -1.75 3.81
CA ALA A 302 5.07 -1.52 2.81
C ALA A 302 5.47 -2.83 2.13
N GLU A 303 5.54 -2.85 0.80
CA GLU A 303 6.01 -3.98 0.01
C GLU A 303 7.52 -3.87 -0.23
N ASN A 304 8.26 -4.98 -0.16
CA ASN A 304 9.59 -5.08 -0.75
C ASN A 304 9.49 -5.82 -2.11
N PRO A 305 9.53 -5.09 -3.24
CA PRO A 305 9.35 -5.68 -4.58
C PRO A 305 10.48 -6.64 -4.98
N LYS A 306 11.62 -6.66 -4.26
CA LYS A 306 12.71 -7.61 -4.53
C LYS A 306 12.42 -9.00 -3.96
N THR A 307 11.72 -9.07 -2.83
CA THR A 307 11.48 -10.31 -2.09
C THR A 307 10.01 -10.72 -2.10
N HIS A 308 9.10 -9.85 -2.55
CA HIS A 308 7.65 -10.03 -2.46
C HIS A 308 7.18 -10.24 -1.01
N HIS A 309 7.92 -9.67 -0.06
CA HIS A 309 7.53 -9.63 1.36
C HIS A 309 6.85 -8.31 1.65
N PHE A 310 5.90 -8.33 2.57
CA PHE A 310 5.18 -7.16 3.04
C PHE A 310 5.50 -6.92 4.51
N TYR A 311 5.52 -5.66 4.90
CA TYR A 311 5.80 -5.24 6.27
C TYR A 311 4.64 -4.40 6.77
N THR A 312 4.11 -4.76 7.93
CA THR A 312 3.12 -3.97 8.68
C THR A 312 3.61 -3.81 10.10
N CYS A 313 3.01 -2.92 10.89
CA CYS A 313 3.38 -2.75 12.29
C CYS A 313 2.14 -2.67 13.18
N THR A 314 2.33 -3.08 14.44
CA THR A 314 1.29 -3.02 15.46
C THR A 314 1.90 -3.07 16.86
N ALA A 315 1.07 -2.95 17.89
CA ALA A 315 1.36 -3.28 19.27
C ALA A 315 0.19 -4.07 19.85
N ASP A 316 0.36 -4.68 21.02
CA ASP A 316 -0.78 -5.21 21.75
C ASP A 316 -1.65 -4.04 22.25
N LEU A 317 -2.95 -4.18 22.08
CA LEU A 317 -3.92 -3.15 22.39
C LEU A 317 -4.66 -3.49 23.69
N GLY A 318 -4.70 -2.53 24.60
CA GLY A 318 -5.55 -2.57 25.79
C GLY A 318 -7.02 -2.25 25.47
N PRO A 319 -7.86 -2.08 26.50
CA PRO A 319 -9.24 -1.66 26.28
C PRO A 319 -9.30 -0.23 25.71
N ALA A 320 -10.23 0.00 24.78
CA ALA A 320 -10.60 1.36 24.40
C ALA A 320 -11.35 2.04 25.56
N PRO A 321 -11.04 3.31 25.87
CA PRO A 321 -11.87 4.12 26.76
C PRO A 321 -13.33 4.17 26.27
N ALA A 322 -14.25 4.53 27.16
CA ALA A 322 -15.62 4.81 26.74
C ALA A 322 -15.65 6.02 25.79
N ALA A 323 -16.48 5.96 24.75
CA ALA A 323 -16.69 7.10 23.87
C ALA A 323 -17.27 8.28 24.65
N THR A 324 -16.77 9.48 24.38
CA THR A 324 -17.28 10.73 24.94
C THR A 324 -17.80 11.63 23.82
N VAL A 325 -18.48 12.73 24.16
CA VAL A 325 -18.89 13.74 23.17
C VAL A 325 -17.67 14.31 22.45
N ASP A 326 -16.59 14.59 23.19
CA ASP A 326 -15.35 15.16 22.66
C ASP A 326 -14.47 14.13 21.93
N ASN A 327 -14.64 12.84 22.24
CA ASN A 327 -13.92 11.74 21.61
C ASN A 327 -14.88 10.57 21.36
N PRO A 328 -15.70 10.63 20.30
CA PRO A 328 -16.71 9.62 20.01
C PRO A 328 -16.12 8.29 19.52
N LYS A 329 -14.84 8.25 19.16
CA LYS A 329 -14.13 7.06 18.67
C LYS A 329 -12.75 6.95 19.33
N PRO A 330 -12.69 6.72 20.65
CA PRO A 330 -11.42 6.65 21.36
C PRO A 330 -10.60 5.45 20.88
N ARG A 331 -9.31 5.66 20.66
CA ARG A 331 -8.39 4.58 20.29
C ARG A 331 -8.05 3.73 21.52
N PRO A 332 -7.88 2.41 21.36
CA PRO A 332 -7.30 1.54 22.38
C PRO A 332 -5.96 2.07 22.90
N SER A 333 -5.68 1.88 24.19
CA SER A 333 -4.35 2.14 24.72
C SER A 333 -3.35 1.11 24.19
N ILE A 334 -2.08 1.52 24.08
CA ILE A 334 -0.99 0.64 23.67
C ILE A 334 -0.43 -0.03 24.92
N VAL A 335 -0.26 -1.35 24.90
CA VAL A 335 0.44 -2.07 25.96
C VAL A 335 1.93 -1.77 25.87
N PRO A 336 2.58 -1.26 26.93
CA PRO A 336 3.97 -0.83 26.87
C PRO A 336 4.93 -1.92 26.41
N GLY A 337 5.89 -1.56 25.55
CA GLY A 337 6.96 -2.44 25.06
C GLY A 337 6.53 -3.52 24.07
N THR A 338 5.30 -3.47 23.55
CA THR A 338 4.76 -4.49 22.64
C THR A 338 4.76 -4.11 21.15
N PHE A 339 5.20 -2.87 20.84
CA PHE A 339 5.29 -2.39 19.46
C PHE A 339 6.28 -3.23 18.64
N ARG A 340 5.88 -3.55 17.42
CA ARG A 340 6.60 -4.50 16.55
C ARG A 340 6.23 -4.33 15.09
N VAL A 341 7.16 -4.68 14.22
CA VAL A 341 6.91 -4.92 12.80
C VAL A 341 6.64 -6.39 12.57
N LEU A 342 5.68 -6.71 11.72
CA LEU A 342 5.38 -8.05 11.23
C LEU A 342 5.83 -8.13 9.76
N GLU A 343 6.61 -9.15 9.46
CA GLU A 343 6.96 -9.50 8.08
C GLU A 343 6.00 -10.57 7.59
N ILE A 344 5.40 -10.36 6.41
CA ILE A 344 4.43 -11.23 5.78
C ILE A 344 4.99 -11.74 4.45
N GLY A 345 4.80 -13.03 4.16
CA GLY A 345 5.24 -13.63 2.90
C GLY A 345 4.73 -15.07 2.76
N LYS A 346 5.12 -15.72 1.65
CA LYS A 346 4.74 -17.11 1.31
C LYS A 346 5.74 -18.14 1.81
#